data_AF-A0A2N2ISP8-F1
#
_entry.id   AF-A0A2N2ISP8-F1
#
_cell.length_a   1.000
_cell.length_b   1.000
_cell.length_c   1.000
_cell.angle_alpha   90.00
_cell.angle_beta   90.00
_cell.angle_gamma   90.00
#
_symmetry.space_group_name_H-M   'P 1'
#
loop_
_entity.id
_entity.type
_entity.pdbx_description
1 polymer ?
#
loop_
_entity_poly.entity_id
_entity_poly.type
_entity_poly.pdbx_seq_one_letter_code
_entity_poly.pdbx_strand_id
1 'polypeptide(L)'
;MSMSLTREDGSTASGVHATQGGSLRTCAACRTRTGAGDLIRFTCDGSAWKCVVPGTSQRGRGVSLCPKPGCFDRACASRKSRFSGPQNGTAGRPSSQTLLQAAIDSYQERIRLLRRSGGHLAADVLEPVLSQLHTALLTLPPCRSGETHVR
;
A
#
# COMPACT_ATOMS: atom_id res chain seq x y z
N MET A 1 42.59 12.32 34.16
CA MET A 1 42.59 11.04 33.41
C MET A 1 41.25 10.36 33.64
N SER A 2 40.64 9.86 32.55
CA SER A 2 39.50 8.94 32.49
C SER A 2 38.13 9.44 32.93
N MET A 3 37.26 9.71 31.94
CA MET A 3 35.86 9.29 31.99
C MET A 3 35.48 8.68 30.63
N SER A 4 35.22 7.37 30.66
CA SER A 4 34.66 6.57 29.58
C SER A 4 33.15 6.53 29.75
N LEU A 5 32.37 6.86 28.72
CA LEU A 5 31.02 6.32 28.53
C LEU A 5 30.73 6.15 27.04
N THR A 6 30.61 4.88 26.65
CA THR A 6 30.23 4.39 25.33
C THR A 6 28.71 4.36 25.15
N ARG A 7 28.28 4.76 23.93
CA ARG A 7 27.23 4.20 23.05
C ARG A 7 25.91 3.74 23.66
N GLU A 8 24.80 4.18 23.06
CA GLU A 8 23.78 3.29 22.46
C GLU A 8 23.15 3.98 21.23
N ASP A 9 23.39 3.42 20.05
CA ASP A 9 22.86 3.87 18.76
C ASP A 9 21.56 3.10 18.50
N GLY A 10 20.43 3.73 18.84
CA GLY A 10 19.09 3.17 18.65
C GLY A 10 18.54 3.43 17.25
N SER A 11 19.26 3.06 16.19
CA SER A 11 18.73 3.12 14.82
C SER A 11 18.12 1.78 14.42
N THR A 12 16.81 1.70 14.67
CA THR A 12 15.87 0.68 14.18
C THR A 12 16.24 0.11 12.82
N ALA A 13 16.41 -1.22 12.80
CA ALA A 13 16.64 -2.02 11.62
C ALA A 13 15.58 -1.75 10.53
N SER A 14 15.98 -0.97 9.53
CA SER A 14 15.29 -0.94 8.23
C SER A 14 15.62 -2.24 7.53
N GLY A 15 14.64 -3.15 7.52
CA GLY A 15 14.71 -4.44 6.84
C GLY A 15 15.22 -4.29 5.41
N VAL A 16 16.35 -4.94 5.17
CA VAL A 16 17.04 -5.08 3.89
C VAL A 16 16.19 -5.93 2.93
N HIS A 17 15.49 -5.26 2.03
CA HIS A 17 15.05 -5.84 0.75
C HIS A 17 15.49 -4.91 -0.40
N ALA A 18 16.79 -4.58 -0.42
CA ALA A 18 17.41 -3.91 -1.56
C ALA A 18 17.71 -4.94 -2.66
N THR A 19 16.67 -5.47 -3.31
CA THR A 19 16.83 -6.23 -4.55
C THR A 19 16.68 -5.26 -5.73
N GLN A 20 17.83 -4.85 -6.26
CA GLN A 20 18.10 -4.41 -7.65
C GLN A 20 17.17 -3.37 -8.29
N GLY A 21 17.65 -2.12 -8.37
CA GLY A 21 17.44 -1.22 -9.51
C GLY A 21 16.02 -0.69 -9.77
N GLY A 22 15.07 -0.86 -8.85
CA GLY A 22 13.71 -0.34 -9.02
C GLY A 22 13.64 1.18 -8.98
N SER A 23 12.84 1.79 -9.86
CA SER A 23 12.52 3.23 -9.77
C SER A 23 11.97 3.56 -8.38
N LEU A 24 12.47 4.60 -7.74
CA LEU A 24 11.88 5.08 -6.48
C LEU A 24 10.49 5.66 -6.73
N ARG A 25 9.59 5.47 -5.76
CA ARG A 25 8.26 6.06 -5.77
C ARG A 25 7.94 6.72 -4.44
N THR A 26 7.02 7.67 -4.50
CA THR A 26 6.57 8.43 -3.34
C THR A 26 5.18 7.95 -2.94
N CYS A 27 5.03 7.56 -1.68
CA CYS A 27 3.72 7.30 -1.10
C CYS A 27 2.86 8.58 -1.16
N ALA A 28 1.67 8.50 -1.77
CA ALA A 28 0.80 9.65 -1.92
C ALA A 28 0.27 10.20 -0.57
N ALA A 29 0.24 9.36 0.46
CA ALA A 29 -0.27 9.71 1.79
C ALA A 29 0.80 10.28 2.72
N CYS A 30 1.86 9.52 3.02
CA CYS A 30 2.90 9.92 3.96
C CYS A 30 4.11 10.62 3.31
N ARG A 31 4.16 10.68 1.97
CA ARG A 31 5.24 11.28 1.18
C ARG A 31 6.62 10.64 1.36
N THR A 32 6.71 9.52 2.08
CA THR A 32 7.92 8.69 2.13
C THR A 32 8.27 8.19 0.73
N ARG A 33 9.57 8.25 0.39
CA ARG A 33 10.13 7.75 -0.86
C ARG A 33 10.83 6.41 -0.59
N THR A 34 10.45 5.37 -1.31
CA THR A 34 11.00 4.01 -1.17
C THR A 34 11.01 3.30 -2.54
N GLY A 35 11.52 2.07 -2.59
CA GLY A 35 11.47 1.25 -3.80
C GLY A 35 10.04 1.06 -4.30
N ALA A 36 9.84 1.05 -5.63
CA ALA A 36 8.52 0.79 -6.21
C ALA A 36 7.93 -0.55 -5.78
N GLY A 37 8.76 -1.55 -5.46
CA GLY A 37 8.34 -2.85 -4.96
C GLY A 37 7.76 -2.83 -3.54
N ASP A 38 8.12 -1.84 -2.73
CA ASP A 38 7.66 -1.72 -1.34
C ASP A 38 6.33 -0.94 -1.21
N LEU A 39 5.82 -0.41 -2.32
CA LEU A 39 4.58 0.33 -2.36
C LEU A 39 3.50 -0.43 -3.12
N ILE A 40 2.28 -0.37 -2.58
CA ILE A 40 1.08 -0.85 -3.24
C ILE A 40 0.69 0.18 -4.29
N ARG A 41 0.64 -0.22 -5.56
CA ARG A 41 0.22 0.67 -6.65
C ARG A 41 -1.22 0.39 -7.02
N PHE A 42 -2.01 1.45 -7.11
CA PHE A 42 -3.33 1.43 -7.71
C PHE A 42 -3.32 2.16 -9.04
N THR A 43 -4.12 1.71 -9.99
CA THR A 43 -4.36 2.38 -11.28
C THR A 43 -5.86 2.48 -11.53
N CYS A 44 -6.28 3.54 -12.21
CA CYS A 44 -7.66 3.70 -12.66
C CYS A 44 -7.71 3.61 -14.18
N ASP A 45 -8.55 2.70 -14.70
CA ASP A 45 -8.79 2.50 -16.12
C ASP A 45 -10.04 3.23 -16.64
N GLY A 46 -10.56 4.18 -15.84
CA GLY A 46 -11.79 4.91 -16.14
C GLY A 46 -13.06 4.22 -15.64
N SER A 47 -12.98 3.02 -15.05
CA SER A 47 -14.13 2.31 -14.48
C SER A 47 -14.02 2.08 -12.97
N ALA A 48 -12.84 1.66 -12.51
CA ALA A 48 -12.57 1.38 -11.11
C ALA A 48 -11.07 1.49 -10.79
N TRP A 49 -10.77 1.64 -9.49
CA TRP A 49 -9.39 1.53 -8.99
C TRP A 49 -9.02 0.06 -8.84
N LYS A 50 -7.90 -0.33 -9.46
CA LYS A 50 -7.38 -1.71 -9.43
C LYS A 50 -5.97 -1.70 -8.84
N CYS A 51 -5.67 -2.68 -8.00
CA CYS A 51 -4.33 -2.89 -7.49
C CYS A 51 -3.45 -3.54 -8.57
N VAL A 52 -2.23 -3.02 -8.73
CA VAL A 52 -1.22 -3.51 -9.67
C VAL A 52 -0.16 -4.24 -8.87
N VAL A 53 -0.17 -5.56 -8.98
CA VAL A 53 0.80 -6.43 -8.31
C VAL A 53 2.08 -6.49 -9.15
N PRO A 54 3.29 -6.56 -8.56
CA PRO A 54 4.54 -6.74 -9.31
C PRO A 54 4.46 -7.88 -10.35
N GLY A 55 5.03 -7.64 -11.53
CA GLY A 55 4.97 -8.57 -12.66
C GLY A 55 3.66 -8.55 -13.46
N THR A 56 2.76 -7.58 -13.21
CA THR A 56 1.54 -7.35 -14.01
C THR A 56 1.62 -6.04 -14.81
N SER A 57 0.74 -5.88 -15.81
CA SER A 57 0.71 -4.69 -16.66
C SER A 57 0.41 -3.42 -15.87
N GLN A 58 1.24 -2.39 -16.03
CA GLN A 58 1.18 -1.16 -15.24
C GLN A 58 0.64 0.05 -16.02
N ARG A 59 -0.44 -0.12 -16.79
CA ARG A 59 -0.99 0.95 -17.63
C ARG A 59 -1.84 1.95 -16.83
N GLY A 60 -1.82 3.21 -17.25
CA GLY A 60 -2.69 4.27 -16.73
C GLY A 60 -2.11 5.12 -15.58
N ARG A 61 -2.87 6.15 -15.21
CA ARG A 61 -2.59 6.99 -14.04
C ARG A 61 -2.69 6.14 -12.78
N GLY A 62 -1.72 6.29 -11.89
CA GLY A 62 -1.67 5.48 -10.68
C GLY A 62 -1.23 6.22 -9.43
N VAL A 63 -1.56 5.62 -8.29
CA VAL A 63 -1.29 6.12 -6.95
C VAL A 63 -0.56 5.03 -6.20
N SER A 64 0.57 5.37 -5.56
CA SER A 64 1.32 4.44 -4.73
C SER A 64 1.13 4.76 -3.25
N LEU A 65 0.90 3.73 -2.43
CA LEU A 65 0.72 3.82 -0.99
C LEU A 65 1.64 2.84 -0.27
N CYS A 66 2.08 3.19 0.94
CA CYS A 66 2.70 2.20 1.81
C CYS A 66 1.64 1.17 2.25
N PRO A 67 2.04 -0.09 2.52
CA PRO A 67 1.17 -1.11 3.11
C PRO A 67 0.94 -0.86 4.61
N LYS A 68 0.53 0.36 4.96
CA LYS A 68 0.27 0.81 6.34
C LYS A 68 -1.16 1.34 6.41
N PRO A 69 -1.96 0.97 7.43
CA PRO A 69 -3.37 1.36 7.54
C PRO A 69 -3.57 2.87 7.41
N GLY A 70 -2.75 3.66 8.13
CA GLY A 70 -2.83 5.12 8.10
C GLY A 70 -2.51 5.76 6.73
N CYS A 71 -1.85 5.05 5.81
CA CYS A 71 -1.64 5.54 4.45
C CYS A 71 -2.90 5.40 3.59
N PHE A 72 -3.65 4.31 3.75
CA PHE A 72 -4.93 4.11 3.07
C PHE A 72 -5.97 5.09 3.59
N ASP A 73 -6.09 5.21 4.91
CA ASP A 73 -7.03 6.14 5.54
C ASP A 73 -6.75 7.58 5.12
N ARG A 74 -5.51 8.06 5.25
CA ARG A 74 -5.13 9.42 4.84
C ARG A 74 -5.32 9.66 3.34
N ALA A 75 -5.05 8.66 2.50
CA ALA A 75 -5.27 8.78 1.06
C ALA A 75 -6.76 8.90 0.73
N CYS A 76 -7.64 8.21 1.45
CA CYS A 76 -9.08 8.26 1.24
C CYS A 76 -9.76 9.44 1.93
N ALA A 77 -9.27 9.93 3.07
CA ALA A 77 -9.86 11.05 3.80
C ALA A 77 -9.45 12.43 3.25
N SER A 78 -8.27 12.55 2.66
CA SER A 78 -7.72 13.85 2.25
C SER A 78 -8.51 14.53 1.14
N ARG A 79 -8.85 15.83 1.28
CA ARG A 79 -9.44 16.62 0.17
C ARG A 79 -8.59 16.60 -1.10
N LYS A 80 -7.27 16.44 -0.97
CA LYS A 80 -6.30 16.34 -2.09
C LYS A 80 -6.04 14.90 -2.54
N SER A 81 -6.93 13.96 -2.19
CA SER A 81 -6.79 12.57 -2.60
C SER A 81 -6.61 12.45 -4.10
N ARG A 82 -5.70 11.57 -4.50
CA ARG A 82 -5.53 11.19 -5.90
C ARG A 82 -6.47 10.07 -6.32
N PHE A 83 -7.26 9.52 -5.38
CA PHE A 83 -8.33 8.56 -5.65
C PHE A 83 -9.61 9.29 -6.06
N SER A 84 -9.55 10.04 -7.16
CA SER A 84 -10.72 10.63 -7.81
C SER A 84 -11.01 9.89 -9.11
N GLY A 85 -12.29 9.63 -9.38
CA GLY A 85 -12.72 8.90 -10.57
C GLY A 85 -13.96 8.06 -10.29
N PRO A 86 -14.60 7.53 -11.34
CA PRO A 86 -15.73 6.64 -11.18
C PRO A 86 -15.31 5.34 -10.48
N GLN A 87 -16.20 4.83 -9.63
CA GLN A 87 -16.22 3.46 -9.16
C GLN A 87 -17.53 2.83 -9.62
N ASN A 88 -17.45 1.85 -10.52
CA ASN A 88 -18.63 1.15 -11.06
C ASN A 88 -19.69 2.12 -11.61
N GLY A 89 -19.26 3.16 -12.33
CA GLY A 89 -20.16 4.17 -12.90
C GLY A 89 -20.68 5.22 -11.91
N THR A 90 -20.40 5.09 -10.62
CA THR A 90 -20.71 6.13 -9.62
C THR A 90 -19.50 7.03 -9.38
N ALA A 91 -19.72 8.34 -9.38
CA ALA A 91 -18.70 9.29 -8.97
C ALA A 91 -18.50 9.15 -7.46
N GLY A 92 -17.34 8.64 -7.03
CA GLY A 92 -17.09 8.40 -5.61
C GLY A 92 -15.67 7.98 -5.33
N ARG A 93 -15.15 8.44 -4.19
CA ARG A 93 -13.83 8.02 -3.69
C ARG A 93 -13.94 6.67 -2.98
N PRO A 94 -13.02 5.72 -3.20
CA PRO A 94 -13.06 4.44 -2.51
C PRO A 94 -12.80 4.64 -1.03
N SER A 95 -13.45 3.83 -0.19
CA SER A 95 -13.09 3.75 1.22
C SER A 95 -11.70 3.12 1.38
N SER A 96 -11.03 3.36 2.50
CA SER A 96 -9.75 2.71 2.83
C SER A 96 -9.90 1.18 2.87
N GLN A 97 -11.01 0.69 3.42
CA GLN A 97 -11.36 -0.72 3.47
C GLN A 97 -11.50 -1.31 2.05
N THR A 98 -12.19 -0.62 1.14
CA THR A 98 -12.35 -1.05 -0.26
C THR A 98 -11.00 -1.18 -0.97
N LEU A 99 -10.10 -0.20 -0.78
CA LEU A 99 -8.75 -0.27 -1.39
C LEU A 99 -7.90 -1.40 -0.80
N LEU A 100 -7.95 -1.61 0.52
CA LEU A 100 -7.22 -2.68 1.17
C LEU A 100 -7.72 -4.05 0.72
N GLN A 101 -9.05 -4.26 0.66
CA GLN A 101 -9.63 -5.51 0.17
C GLN A 101 -9.23 -5.76 -1.28
N ALA A 102 -9.35 -4.75 -2.16
CA ALA A 102 -8.94 -4.88 -3.56
C ALA A 102 -7.44 -5.23 -3.72
N ALA A 103 -6.58 -4.72 -2.82
CA ALA A 103 -5.17 -5.09 -2.81
C ALA A 103 -4.97 -6.54 -2.34
N ILE A 104 -5.62 -6.95 -1.25
CA ILE A 104 -5.57 -8.32 -0.73
C ILE A 104 -5.98 -9.31 -1.82
N ASP A 105 -7.14 -9.11 -2.45
CA ASP A 105 -7.68 -9.99 -3.48
C ASP A 105 -6.70 -10.11 -4.68
N SER A 106 -6.11 -8.98 -5.09
CA SER A 106 -5.16 -8.95 -6.21
C SER A 106 -3.86 -9.70 -5.88
N TYR A 107 -3.32 -9.53 -4.67
CA TYR A 107 -2.10 -10.22 -4.24
C TYR A 107 -2.35 -11.73 -4.05
N GLN A 108 -3.48 -12.11 -3.45
CA GLN A 108 -3.89 -13.51 -3.31
C GLN A 108 -4.01 -14.19 -4.68
N GLU A 109 -4.71 -13.57 -5.63
CA GLU A 109 -4.86 -14.14 -6.97
C GLU A 109 -3.52 -14.27 -7.68
N ARG A 110 -2.63 -13.27 -7.54
CA ARG A 110 -1.29 -13.34 -8.14
C ARG A 110 -0.44 -14.45 -7.55
N ILE A 111 -0.42 -14.59 -6.22
CA ILE A 111 0.29 -15.68 -5.52
C ILE A 111 -0.24 -17.04 -5.99
N ARG A 112 -1.57 -17.19 -6.06
CA ARG A 112 -2.23 -18.41 -6.54
C ARG A 112 -1.85 -18.75 -7.98
N LEU A 113 -1.80 -17.75 -8.87
CA LEU A 113 -1.36 -17.94 -10.26
C LEU A 113 0.11 -18.35 -10.34
N LEU A 114 0.99 -17.69 -9.60
CA LEU A 114 2.42 -17.99 -9.59
C LEU A 114 2.71 -19.41 -9.09
N ARG A 115 2.06 -19.85 -8.01
CA ARG A 115 2.21 -21.22 -7.50
C ARG A 115 1.77 -22.25 -8.54
N ARG A 116 0.64 -22.02 -9.22
CA ARG A 116 0.16 -22.92 -10.30
C ARG A 116 1.10 -23.00 -11.49
N SER A 117 1.81 -21.92 -11.81
CA SER A 117 2.76 -21.88 -12.92
C SER A 117 4.21 -22.22 -12.52
N GLY A 118 4.44 -22.74 -11.31
CA GLY A 118 5.78 -23.10 -10.81
C GLY A 118 6.64 -21.93 -10.29
N GLY A 119 6.12 -20.71 -10.28
CA GLY A 119 6.80 -19.49 -9.84
C GLY A 119 6.85 -19.29 -8.31
N HIS A 120 7.24 -20.32 -7.56
CA HIS A 120 7.22 -20.33 -6.09
C HIS A 120 8.05 -19.20 -5.48
N LEU A 121 9.28 -18.99 -5.95
CA LEU A 121 10.14 -17.91 -5.45
C LEU A 121 9.50 -16.52 -5.62
N ALA A 122 8.81 -16.29 -6.73
CA ALA A 122 8.11 -15.03 -6.96
C ALA A 122 6.86 -14.90 -6.06
N ALA A 123 6.19 -16.02 -5.74
CA ALA A 123 5.07 -16.03 -4.81
C ALA A 123 5.54 -15.72 -3.38
N ASP A 124 6.67 -16.30 -2.96
CA ASP A 124 7.23 -16.12 -1.62
C ASP A 124 7.67 -14.67 -1.36
N VAL A 125 8.12 -13.95 -2.39
CA VAL A 125 8.40 -12.51 -2.31
C VAL A 125 7.14 -11.67 -2.07
N LEU A 126 5.96 -12.14 -2.50
CA LEU A 126 4.70 -11.39 -2.36
C LEU A 126 3.96 -11.67 -1.04
N GLU A 127 4.20 -12.82 -0.41
CA GLU A 127 3.54 -13.23 0.85
C GLU A 127 3.72 -12.22 2.00
N PRO A 128 4.92 -11.67 2.26
CA PRO A 128 5.10 -10.65 3.29
C PRO A 128 4.23 -9.40 3.05
N VAL A 129 4.04 -9.01 1.79
CA VAL A 129 3.21 -7.86 1.43
C VAL A 129 1.74 -8.17 1.66
N LEU A 130 1.28 -9.37 1.29
CA LEU A 130 -0.08 -9.83 1.57
C LEU A 130 -0.36 -9.86 3.09
N SER A 131 0.58 -10.35 3.89
CA SER A 131 0.48 -10.32 5.34
C SER A 131 0.34 -8.90 5.89
N GLN A 132 1.17 -7.96 5.43
CA GLN A 132 1.07 -6.54 5.82
C GLN A 132 -0.28 -5.92 5.45
N LEU A 133 -0.84 -6.27 4.29
CA LEU A 133 -2.17 -5.81 3.88
C LEU A 133 -3.28 -6.34 4.79
N HIS A 134 -3.22 -7.62 5.17
CA HIS A 134 -4.16 -8.19 6.16
C HIS A 134 -4.04 -7.49 7.51
N THR A 135 -2.82 -7.27 8.02
CA THR A 135 -2.61 -6.50 9.25
C THR A 135 -3.16 -5.08 9.14
N ALA A 136 -2.95 -4.42 8.00
CA ALA A 136 -3.48 -3.08 7.76
C ALA A 136 -5.01 -3.06 7.77
N LEU A 137 -5.68 -4.06 7.18
CA LEU A 137 -7.14 -4.17 7.21
C LEU A 137 -7.68 -4.34 8.64
N LEU A 138 -7.05 -5.18 9.45
CA LEU A 138 -7.44 -5.44 10.84
C LEU A 138 -7.20 -4.24 11.77
N THR A 139 -6.26 -3.36 11.41
CA THR A 139 -5.86 -2.20 12.22
C THR A 139 -6.41 -0.88 11.69
N LEU A 140 -7.33 -0.94 10.71
CA LEU A 140 -8.05 0.25 10.29
C LEU A 140 -8.85 0.81 11.47
N PRO A 141 -8.79 2.12 11.72
CA PRO A 141 -9.67 2.72 12.71
C PRO A 141 -11.13 2.52 12.28
N PRO A 142 -12.06 2.25 13.21
CA PRO A 142 -13.48 2.19 12.89
C PRO A 142 -13.88 3.51 12.24
N CYS A 143 -14.66 3.43 11.16
CA CYS A 143 -15.11 4.60 10.42
C CYS A 143 -15.79 5.56 11.41
N ARG A 144 -15.18 6.72 11.66
CA ARG A 144 -15.86 7.80 12.38
C ARG A 144 -16.89 8.36 11.42
N SER A 145 -18.09 7.77 11.42
CA SER A 145 -19.27 8.42 10.86
C SER A 145 -19.36 9.80 11.51
N GLY A 146 -19.28 10.84 10.70
CA GLY A 146 -19.13 12.21 11.15
C GLY A 146 -20.26 12.60 12.09
N GLU A 147 -19.96 12.70 13.37
CA GLU A 147 -20.78 13.43 14.31
C GLU A 147 -20.60 14.91 13.98
N THR A 148 -21.49 15.44 13.16
CA THR A 148 -21.61 16.87 12.92
C THR A 148 -22.11 17.51 14.22
N HIS A 149 -21.22 18.08 15.01
CA HIS A 149 -21.59 19.05 16.02
C HIS A 149 -22.22 20.25 15.31
N VAL A 150 -23.55 20.27 15.23
CA VAL A 150 -24.32 21.49 14.99
C VAL A 150 -24.19 22.31 16.27
N ARG A 151 -23.57 23.49 16.14
CA ARG A 151 -23.56 24.53 17.17
C ARG A 151 -24.84 25.34 17.12
#